data_AF-A0A5D6XXP8-F1
#
_entry.id   AF-A0A5D6XXP8-F1
#
_cell.length_a   1.000
_cell.length_b   1.000
_cell.length_c   1.000
_cell.angle_alpha   90.00
_cell.angle_beta   90.00
_cell.angle_gamma   90.00
#
_symmetry.space_group_name_H-M   'P 1'
#
loop_
_entity.id
_entity.type
_entity.pdbx_description
1 polymer ?
#
loop_
_entity_poly.entity_id
_entity_poly.type
_entity_poly.pdbx_seq_one_letter_code
_entity_poly.pdbx_strand_id
1 'polypeptide(L)'
;MFVHRNVANMVVSNDVSSLAVVQYAVEHLKVKDIIVCGHYGCGGVRAAMANQSLGLLDNWLRNIRDGAWCCIHDSEDRLNRMIELNTIEQCINIFKIGLVQRHQVKYGFPRIHGLVYNLSDGELKELDVDFKAYIKKYNSIYKLHSFNSADPGSLRREQLQANMIRALSESHEEEKDVVSAKYLKRAMLHEPLLFSASEVDRAIASAQISHDDKSVVSITKVAEYFEDK
;
A
#
# COMPACT_ATOMS: atom_id res chain seq x y z
N MET A 1 17.06 -2.51 -6.98
CA MET A 1 16.21 -3.47 -6.25
C MET A 1 16.57 -3.39 -4.77
N PHE A 2 15.61 -3.10 -3.88
CA PHE A 2 15.81 -3.07 -2.42
C PHE A 2 15.22 -4.37 -1.85
N VAL A 3 16.00 -5.14 -1.09
CA VAL A 3 15.71 -6.56 -0.83
C VAL A 3 15.67 -6.86 0.67
N HIS A 4 14.65 -7.61 1.07
CA HIS A 4 14.55 -8.27 2.37
C HIS A 4 14.31 -9.77 2.18
N ARG A 5 14.91 -10.59 3.03
CA ARG A 5 14.76 -12.06 2.97
C ARG A 5 14.60 -12.60 4.38
N ASN A 6 13.64 -13.49 4.55
CA ASN A 6 13.45 -14.31 5.74
C ASN A 6 12.96 -15.71 5.33
N VAL A 7 12.84 -16.61 6.30
CA VAL A 7 12.35 -17.97 6.04
C VAL A 7 10.90 -17.90 5.56
N ALA A 8 10.62 -18.43 4.37
CA ALA A 8 9.30 -18.46 3.74
C ALA A 8 8.68 -17.09 3.44
N ASN A 9 9.50 -16.07 3.16
CA ASN A 9 9.10 -14.77 2.62
C ASN A 9 7.92 -14.09 3.36
N MET A 10 7.91 -14.23 4.69
CA MET A 10 6.82 -13.82 5.57
C MET A 10 6.80 -12.31 5.80
N VAL A 11 5.60 -11.77 5.95
CA VAL A 11 5.33 -10.42 6.44
C VAL A 11 4.39 -10.55 7.63
N VAL A 12 4.96 -10.49 8.84
CA VAL A 12 4.22 -10.68 10.09
C VAL A 12 3.96 -9.31 10.72
N SER A 13 2.75 -9.09 11.26
CA SER A 13 2.28 -7.79 11.75
C SER A 13 3.08 -7.21 12.92
N ASN A 14 3.88 -8.02 13.60
CA ASN A 14 4.76 -7.61 14.71
C ASN A 14 6.24 -7.92 14.45
N ASP A 15 6.61 -8.30 13.22
CA ASP A 15 8.01 -8.44 12.84
C ASP A 15 8.60 -7.07 12.49
N VAL A 16 9.25 -6.46 13.48
CA VAL A 16 9.90 -5.14 13.33
C VAL A 16 10.90 -5.12 12.18
N SER A 17 11.53 -6.27 11.84
CA SER A 17 12.49 -6.35 10.74
C SER A 17 11.83 -6.08 9.39
N SER A 18 10.81 -6.85 9.02
CA SER A 18 10.07 -6.63 7.76
C SER A 18 9.33 -5.29 7.74
N LEU A 19 8.74 -4.87 8.87
CA LEU A 19 8.02 -3.59 8.96
C LEU A 19 8.95 -2.38 8.74
N ALA A 20 10.16 -2.40 9.32
CA ALA A 20 11.14 -1.33 9.12
C ALA A 20 11.58 -1.23 7.65
N VAL A 21 11.79 -2.37 6.98
CA VAL A 21 12.10 -2.41 5.53
C VAL A 21 10.96 -1.80 4.73
N VAL A 22 9.71 -2.20 4.99
CA VAL A 22 8.54 -1.68 4.25
C VAL A 22 8.40 -0.18 4.46
N GLN A 23 8.52 0.30 5.70
CA GLN A 23 8.46 1.73 6.00
C GLN A 23 9.53 2.49 5.23
N TYR A 24 10.79 2.01 5.26
CA TYR A 24 11.88 2.67 4.57
C TYR A 24 11.69 2.69 3.06
N ALA A 25 11.27 1.57 2.47
CA ALA A 25 11.01 1.48 1.04
C ALA A 25 9.89 2.45 0.61
N VAL A 26 8.81 2.55 1.38
CA VAL A 26 7.64 3.35 1.03
C VAL A 26 7.83 4.83 1.34
N GLU A 27 8.24 5.19 2.55
CA GLU A 27 8.27 6.59 3.00
C GLU A 27 9.55 7.31 2.57
N HIS A 28 10.70 6.62 2.52
CA HIS A 28 12.01 7.23 2.24
C HIS A 28 12.48 7.00 0.81
N LEU A 29 12.35 5.77 0.28
CA LEU A 29 12.75 5.47 -1.10
C LEU A 29 11.63 5.72 -2.13
N LYS A 30 10.38 5.89 -1.67
CA LYS A 30 9.21 6.10 -2.52
C LYS A 30 9.06 5.03 -3.61
N VAL A 31 9.28 3.76 -3.25
CA VAL A 31 9.18 2.66 -4.23
C VAL A 31 7.77 2.58 -4.83
N LYS A 32 7.70 2.38 -6.14
CA LYS A 32 6.42 2.27 -6.87
C LYS A 32 5.83 0.87 -6.81
N ASP A 33 6.66 -0.13 -6.60
CA ASP A 33 6.30 -1.55 -6.67
C ASP A 33 6.95 -2.30 -5.51
N ILE A 34 6.17 -3.15 -4.86
CA ILE A 34 6.60 -4.12 -3.87
C ILE A 34 6.26 -5.50 -4.40
N ILE A 35 7.25 -6.40 -4.38
CA ILE A 35 7.10 -7.77 -4.82
C ILE A 35 7.26 -8.68 -3.60
N VAL A 36 6.25 -9.51 -3.33
CA VAL A 36 6.40 -10.70 -2.49
C VAL A 36 6.73 -11.86 -3.40
N CYS A 37 7.95 -12.38 -3.27
CA CYS A 37 8.40 -13.50 -4.08
C CYS A 37 8.50 -14.77 -3.24
N GLY A 38 7.58 -15.71 -3.45
CA GLY A 38 7.73 -17.10 -3.02
C GLY A 38 8.58 -17.90 -4.02
N HIS A 39 8.83 -19.17 -3.72
CA HIS A 39 9.45 -20.08 -4.67
C HIS A 39 8.99 -21.52 -4.48
N TYR A 40 8.83 -22.27 -5.57
CA TYR A 40 8.48 -23.69 -5.49
C TYR A 40 9.58 -24.48 -4.77
N GLY A 41 9.19 -25.55 -4.07
CA GLY A 41 10.10 -26.33 -3.22
C GLY A 41 10.57 -25.63 -1.95
N CYS A 42 9.87 -24.58 -1.48
CA CYS A 42 10.26 -23.86 -0.27
C CYS A 42 10.33 -24.77 0.98
N GLY A 43 11.55 -24.94 1.50
CA GLY A 43 11.80 -25.76 2.70
C GLY A 43 11.06 -25.26 3.94
N GLY A 44 10.90 -23.94 4.09
CA GLY A 44 10.16 -23.35 5.22
C GLY A 44 8.67 -23.70 5.18
N VAL A 45 8.02 -23.59 4.01
CA VAL A 45 6.62 -23.99 3.85
C VAL A 45 6.45 -25.50 4.03
N ARG A 46 7.35 -26.30 3.45
CA ARG A 46 7.35 -27.76 3.63
C ARG A 46 7.47 -28.17 5.10
N ALA A 47 8.36 -27.52 5.84
CA ALA A 47 8.54 -27.73 7.27
C ALA A 47 7.29 -27.32 8.08
N ALA A 48 6.64 -26.23 7.70
CA ALA A 48 5.38 -25.81 8.32
C ALA A 48 4.27 -26.86 8.13
N MET A 49 4.17 -27.44 6.92
CA MET A 49 3.17 -28.46 6.58
C MET A 49 3.43 -29.84 7.20
N ALA A 50 4.69 -30.21 7.40
CA ALA A 50 5.06 -31.50 8.01
C ALA A 50 4.66 -31.60 9.50
N ASN A 51 4.34 -30.47 10.13
CA ASN A 51 3.92 -30.36 11.53
C ASN A 51 4.87 -31.07 12.52
N GLN A 52 6.17 -31.06 12.21
CA GLN A 52 7.23 -31.58 13.08
C GLN A 52 7.66 -30.51 14.08
N SER A 53 8.28 -30.93 15.20
CA SER A 53 8.87 -29.99 16.16
C SER A 53 10.25 -29.54 15.68
N LEU A 54 10.40 -28.23 15.51
CA LEU A 54 11.59 -27.55 15.00
C LEU A 54 12.16 -26.53 16.00
N GLY A 55 11.69 -26.56 17.25
CA GLY A 55 12.13 -25.66 18.32
C GLY A 55 11.65 -24.23 18.09
N LEU A 56 12.55 -23.25 18.19
CA LEU A 56 12.22 -21.83 18.02
C LEU A 56 11.59 -21.51 16.65
N LEU A 57 11.97 -22.26 15.62
CA LEU A 57 11.46 -22.08 14.26
C LEU A 57 9.95 -22.37 14.18
N ASP A 58 9.39 -23.19 15.09
CA ASP A 58 7.95 -23.46 15.11
C ASP A 58 7.12 -22.20 15.38
N ASN A 59 7.62 -21.28 16.20
CA ASN A 59 6.93 -20.02 16.48
C ASN A 59 6.82 -19.15 15.21
N TRP A 60 7.86 -19.18 14.38
CA TRP A 60 7.87 -18.47 13.10
C TRP A 60 6.95 -19.15 12.08
N LEU A 61 7.09 -20.47 11.91
CA LEU A 61 6.32 -21.25 10.93
C LEU A 61 4.85 -21.41 11.31
N ARG A 62 4.48 -21.16 12.58
CA ARG A 62 3.08 -21.08 13.01
C ARG A 62 2.31 -20.05 12.20
N ASN A 63 2.93 -18.94 11.78
CA ASN A 63 2.26 -17.95 10.93
C ASN A 63 1.80 -18.52 9.58
N ILE A 64 2.46 -19.57 9.07
CA ILE A 64 2.03 -20.30 7.86
C ILE A 64 0.90 -21.28 8.21
N ARG A 65 1.01 -21.95 9.36
CA ARG A 65 0.00 -22.90 9.86
C ARG A 65 -1.31 -22.22 10.29
N ASP A 66 -1.28 -20.97 10.73
CA ASP A 66 -2.49 -20.22 11.14
C ASP A 66 -3.17 -19.54 9.94
N GLY A 67 -2.52 -19.51 8.79
CA GLY A 67 -3.02 -18.91 7.55
C GLY A 67 -3.95 -19.83 6.76
N ALA A 68 -3.93 -19.66 5.43
CA ALA A 68 -4.77 -20.42 4.52
C ALA A 68 -4.31 -21.89 4.39
N TRP A 69 -5.23 -22.83 4.61
CA TRP A 69 -4.98 -24.26 4.39
C TRP A 69 -5.52 -24.71 3.05
N CYS A 70 -4.72 -25.53 2.36
CA CYS A 70 -5.11 -26.16 1.12
C CYS A 70 -5.76 -27.53 1.38
N CYS A 71 -6.97 -27.75 0.83
CA CYS A 71 -7.69 -29.03 0.92
C CYS A 71 -7.23 -30.08 -0.12
N ILE A 72 -6.13 -29.84 -0.85
CA ILE A 72 -5.60 -30.79 -1.83
C ILE A 72 -5.03 -32.02 -1.11
N HIS A 73 -5.27 -33.21 -1.66
CA HIS A 73 -4.80 -34.48 -1.09
C HIS A 73 -3.39 -34.88 -1.55
N ASP A 74 -3.01 -34.56 -2.81
CA ASP A 74 -1.67 -34.84 -3.31
C ASP A 74 -0.60 -34.00 -2.59
N SER A 75 0.52 -34.62 -2.25
CA SER A 75 1.51 -34.00 -1.36
C SER A 75 2.29 -32.85 -1.99
N GLU A 76 2.65 -32.94 -3.28
CA GLU A 76 3.46 -31.91 -3.96
C GLU A 76 2.56 -30.80 -4.49
N ASP A 77 1.39 -31.13 -5.06
CA ASP A 77 0.42 -30.11 -5.47
C ASP A 77 -0.09 -29.31 -4.28
N ARG A 78 -0.29 -29.97 -3.12
CA ARG A 78 -0.62 -29.28 -1.87
C ARG A 78 0.52 -28.35 -1.44
N LEU A 79 1.78 -28.76 -1.55
CA LEU A 79 2.92 -27.91 -1.21
C LEU A 79 2.99 -26.68 -2.13
N ASN A 80 2.90 -26.89 -3.44
CA ASN A 80 2.90 -25.82 -4.44
C ASN A 80 1.76 -24.82 -4.17
N ARG A 81 0.56 -25.33 -3.89
CA ARG A 81 -0.57 -24.48 -3.56
C ARG A 81 -0.40 -23.74 -2.24
N MET A 82 0.17 -24.37 -1.22
CA MET A 82 0.48 -23.69 0.05
C MET A 82 1.51 -22.57 -0.12
N ILE A 83 2.50 -22.73 -1.01
CA ILE A 83 3.48 -21.68 -1.34
C ILE A 83 2.79 -20.48 -2.00
N GLU A 84 1.88 -20.73 -2.95
CA GLU A 84 1.08 -19.68 -3.60
C GLU A 84 0.19 -18.96 -2.60
N LEU A 85 -0.55 -19.71 -1.78
CA LEU A 85 -1.42 -19.14 -0.74
C LEU A 85 -0.63 -18.33 0.27
N ASN A 86 0.54 -18.82 0.72
CA ASN A 86 1.42 -18.06 1.61
C ASN A 86 1.80 -16.72 0.96
N THR A 87 2.20 -16.73 -0.32
CA THR A 87 2.60 -15.53 -1.06
C THR A 87 1.44 -14.53 -1.16
N ILE A 88 0.22 -14.99 -1.45
CA ILE A 88 -0.99 -14.15 -1.48
C ILE A 88 -1.27 -13.55 -0.10
N GLU A 89 -1.24 -14.35 0.97
CA GLU A 89 -1.45 -13.86 2.33
C GLU A 89 -0.41 -12.81 2.75
N GLN A 90 0.85 -12.98 2.35
CA GLN A 90 1.89 -11.98 2.63
C GLN A 90 1.67 -10.68 1.83
N CYS A 91 1.14 -10.74 0.60
CA CYS A 91 0.73 -9.56 -0.14
C CYS A 91 -0.40 -8.81 0.59
N ILE A 92 -1.37 -9.54 1.10
CA ILE A 92 -2.46 -8.99 1.93
C ILE A 92 -1.89 -8.38 3.21
N ASN A 93 -0.89 -9.00 3.84
CA ASN A 93 -0.25 -8.46 5.04
C ASN A 93 0.47 -7.14 4.77
N ILE A 94 1.14 -6.98 3.63
CA ILE A 94 1.70 -5.68 3.21
C ILE A 94 0.58 -4.65 3.01
N PHE A 95 -0.51 -5.04 2.34
CA PHE A 95 -1.66 -4.17 2.12
C PHE A 95 -2.33 -3.71 3.43
N LYS A 96 -2.33 -4.55 4.48
CA LYS A 96 -2.87 -4.20 5.81
C LYS A 96 -2.04 -3.15 6.55
N ILE A 97 -0.78 -2.90 6.15
CA ILE A 97 0.07 -1.93 6.85
C ILE A 97 -0.48 -0.53 6.60
N GLY A 98 -0.84 0.18 7.66
CA GLY A 98 -1.45 1.52 7.57
C GLY A 98 -0.61 2.51 6.77
N LEU A 99 0.73 2.48 6.88
CA LEU A 99 1.60 3.34 6.07
C LEU A 99 1.48 3.07 4.57
N VAL A 100 1.30 1.81 4.16
CA VAL A 100 1.16 1.42 2.75
C VAL A 100 -0.17 1.96 2.21
N GLN A 101 -1.26 1.75 2.94
CA GLN A 101 -2.58 2.28 2.56
C GLN A 101 -2.60 3.80 2.48
N ARG A 102 -2.02 4.49 3.48
CA ARG A 102 -1.86 5.96 3.44
C ARG A 102 -1.11 6.41 2.19
N HIS A 103 -0.03 5.74 1.85
CA HIS A 103 0.77 6.10 0.69
C HIS A 103 0.03 5.83 -0.62
N GLN A 104 -0.72 4.73 -0.71
CA GLN A 104 -1.57 4.41 -1.86
C GLN A 104 -2.69 5.44 -2.06
N VAL A 105 -3.36 5.88 -0.99
CA VAL A 105 -4.40 6.93 -1.08
C VAL A 105 -3.82 8.26 -1.53
N LYS A 106 -2.61 8.60 -1.05
CA LYS A 106 -1.94 9.86 -1.36
C LYS A 106 -1.34 9.91 -2.77
N TYR A 107 -0.69 8.83 -3.20
CA TYR A 107 0.14 8.84 -4.41
C TYR A 107 -0.21 7.76 -5.43
N GLY A 108 -1.16 6.86 -5.15
CA GLY A 108 -1.53 5.74 -6.02
C GLY A 108 -0.54 4.57 -6.00
N PHE A 109 0.44 4.56 -5.09
CA PHE A 109 1.47 3.52 -4.98
C PHE A 109 1.95 3.38 -3.51
N PRO A 110 2.61 2.27 -3.12
CA PRO A 110 3.13 1.18 -3.97
C PRO A 110 2.05 0.24 -4.52
N ARG A 111 2.29 -0.34 -5.70
CA ARG A 111 1.59 -1.55 -6.16
C ARG A 111 2.22 -2.78 -5.51
N ILE A 112 1.40 -3.77 -5.17
CA ILE A 112 1.85 -4.98 -4.48
C ILE A 112 1.62 -6.16 -5.42
N HIS A 113 2.68 -6.92 -5.68
CA HIS A 113 2.69 -8.03 -6.63
C HIS A 113 3.09 -9.32 -5.91
N GLY A 114 2.32 -10.39 -6.11
CA GLY A 114 2.66 -11.73 -5.62
C GLY A 114 3.25 -12.56 -6.75
N LEU A 115 4.51 -12.99 -6.61
CA LEU A 115 5.20 -13.82 -7.59
C LEU A 115 5.68 -15.13 -6.95
N VAL A 116 5.71 -16.21 -7.72
CA VAL A 116 6.35 -17.47 -7.31
C VAL A 116 7.40 -17.86 -8.34
N TYR A 117 8.64 -17.96 -7.89
CA TYR A 117 9.76 -18.38 -8.72
C TYR A 117 9.85 -19.90 -8.80
N ASN A 118 9.96 -20.44 -10.00
CA ASN A 118 10.23 -21.83 -10.23
C ASN A 118 11.74 -22.10 -10.36
N LEU A 119 12.27 -22.95 -9.47
CA LEU A 119 13.69 -23.26 -9.43
C LEU A 119 14.15 -24.16 -10.59
N SER A 120 13.23 -24.91 -11.21
CA SER A 120 13.58 -25.88 -12.27
C SER A 120 13.84 -25.24 -13.63
N ASP A 121 13.07 -24.20 -13.97
CA ASP A 121 13.08 -23.55 -15.30
C ASP A 121 13.41 -22.05 -15.22
N GLY A 122 13.38 -21.45 -14.03
CA GLY A 122 13.64 -20.03 -13.82
C GLY A 122 12.45 -19.12 -14.12
N GLU A 123 11.25 -19.67 -14.31
CA GLU A 123 10.06 -18.87 -14.60
C GLU A 123 9.49 -18.19 -13.34
N LEU A 124 8.91 -17.00 -13.53
CA LEU A 124 8.16 -16.28 -12.51
C LEU A 124 6.67 -16.38 -12.83
N LYS A 125 5.92 -17.04 -11.94
CA LYS A 125 4.46 -17.07 -12.00
C LYS A 125 3.88 -15.90 -11.21
N GLU A 126 3.14 -15.03 -11.90
CA GLU A 126 2.35 -14.00 -11.24
C GLU A 126 1.07 -14.59 -10.64
N LEU A 127 0.77 -14.21 -9.40
CA LEU A 127 -0.43 -14.63 -8.68
C LEU A 127 -1.48 -13.53 -8.71
N ASP A 128 -2.72 -13.91 -8.94
CA ASP A 128 -3.86 -13.01 -8.80
C ASP A 128 -4.17 -12.79 -7.31
N VAL A 129 -3.98 -11.55 -6.85
CA VAL A 129 -4.24 -11.13 -5.46
C VAL A 129 -5.46 -10.20 -5.47
N ASP A 130 -6.61 -10.73 -5.05
CA ASP A 130 -7.85 -9.96 -5.03
C ASP A 130 -7.95 -9.04 -3.79
N PHE A 131 -7.25 -7.90 -3.86
CA PHE A 131 -7.34 -6.85 -2.85
C PHE A 131 -8.77 -6.26 -2.73
N LYS A 132 -9.59 -6.32 -3.80
CA LYS A 132 -10.96 -5.77 -3.81
C LYS A 132 -11.89 -6.64 -2.98
N ALA A 133 -11.85 -7.96 -3.15
CA ALA A 133 -12.60 -8.88 -2.32
C ALA A 133 -12.17 -8.77 -0.85
N TYR A 134 -10.86 -8.60 -0.58
CA TYR A 134 -10.36 -8.37 0.77
C TYR A 134 -10.96 -7.12 1.40
N ILE A 135 -10.87 -5.96 0.74
CA ILE A 135 -11.47 -4.71 1.22
C ILE A 135 -12.97 -4.88 1.42
N LYS A 136 -13.70 -5.43 0.44
CA LYS A 136 -15.16 -5.62 0.53
C LYS A 136 -15.55 -6.48 1.73
N LYS A 137 -14.81 -7.55 2.00
CA LYS A 137 -15.08 -8.48 3.10
C LYS A 137 -14.82 -7.86 4.47
N TYR A 138 -13.77 -7.04 4.59
CA TYR A 138 -13.32 -6.54 5.90
C TYR A 138 -13.48 -5.02 6.09
N ASN A 139 -14.23 -4.34 5.21
CA ASN A 139 -14.46 -2.89 5.27
C ASN A 139 -15.04 -2.42 6.61
N SER A 140 -15.87 -3.24 7.26
CA SER A 140 -16.44 -2.93 8.58
C SER A 140 -15.41 -2.93 9.72
N ILE A 141 -14.25 -3.58 9.53
CA ILE A 141 -13.22 -3.78 10.55
C ILE A 141 -12.00 -2.89 10.28
N TYR A 142 -11.59 -2.75 9.01
CA TYR A 142 -10.37 -2.04 8.61
C TYR A 142 -10.64 -0.74 7.85
N LYS A 143 -11.63 0.05 8.28
CA LYS A 143 -11.87 1.40 7.74
C LYS A 143 -10.87 2.42 8.30
N LEU A 144 -9.57 2.20 8.07
CA LEU A 144 -8.51 3.11 8.53
C LEU A 144 -8.36 4.33 7.62
N HIS A 145 -8.54 4.14 6.31
CA HIS A 145 -8.50 5.21 5.30
C HIS A 145 -9.64 5.04 4.30
N SER A 146 -10.31 6.15 3.96
CA SER A 146 -11.42 6.16 2.99
C SER A 146 -10.88 5.99 1.57
N PHE A 147 -10.92 4.78 1.03
CA PHE A 147 -10.72 4.56 -0.41
C PHE A 147 -12.00 5.01 -1.14
N ASN A 148 -12.02 6.24 -1.66
CA ASN A 148 -13.17 6.78 -2.38
C ASN A 148 -13.39 6.16 -3.78
N SER A 149 -12.47 5.30 -4.26
CA SER A 149 -12.63 4.54 -5.51
C SER A 149 -12.25 3.07 -5.34
N ALA A 150 -12.92 2.23 -6.13
CA ALA A 150 -12.56 0.83 -6.31
C ALA A 150 -11.20 0.78 -7.04
N ASP A 151 -10.17 0.25 -6.37
CA ASP A 151 -8.79 0.10 -6.84
C ASP A 151 -7.86 1.33 -6.62
N PRO A 152 -6.93 1.26 -5.64
CA PRO A 152 -5.91 2.29 -5.44
C PRO A 152 -4.99 2.50 -6.66
N GLY A 153 -4.86 1.49 -7.54
CA GLY A 153 -4.09 1.58 -8.77
C GLY A 153 -4.83 2.27 -9.94
N SER A 154 -6.13 2.58 -9.77
CA SER A 154 -6.98 3.18 -10.82
C SER A 154 -7.18 4.70 -10.68
N LEU A 155 -6.69 5.30 -9.59
CA LEU A 155 -6.87 6.73 -9.35
C LEU A 155 -6.10 7.55 -10.38
N ARG A 156 -6.81 8.47 -11.03
CA ARG A 156 -6.20 9.43 -11.95
C ARG A 156 -5.35 10.43 -11.16
N ARG A 157 -4.35 11.04 -11.81
CA ARG A 157 -3.41 11.98 -11.16
C ARG A 157 -4.15 13.13 -10.48
N GLU A 158 -5.21 13.59 -11.12
CA GLU A 158 -6.14 14.64 -10.70
C GLU A 158 -6.80 14.28 -9.35
N GLN A 159 -7.27 13.04 -9.22
CA GLN A 159 -7.90 12.54 -7.99
C GLN A 159 -6.87 12.41 -6.86
N LEU A 160 -5.64 12.01 -7.17
CA LEU A 160 -4.54 11.95 -6.19
C LEU A 160 -4.16 13.34 -5.69
N GLN A 161 -4.09 14.32 -6.59
CA GLN A 161 -3.85 15.73 -6.24
C GLN A 161 -4.93 16.25 -5.28
N ALA A 162 -6.21 16.00 -5.60
CA ALA A 162 -7.33 16.42 -4.75
C ALA A 162 -7.32 15.73 -3.38
N ASN A 163 -7.06 14.41 -3.32
CA ASN A 163 -6.91 13.68 -2.06
C ASN A 163 -5.75 14.24 -1.22
N MET A 164 -4.62 14.56 -1.86
CA MET A 164 -3.47 15.15 -1.17
C MET A 164 -3.81 16.54 -0.61
N ILE A 165 -4.49 17.39 -1.36
CA ILE A 165 -4.91 18.74 -0.89
C ILE A 165 -5.77 18.62 0.37
N ARG A 166 -6.76 17.73 0.37
CA ARG A 166 -7.61 17.46 1.53
C ARG A 166 -6.77 16.99 2.72
N ALA A 167 -5.88 16.01 2.52
CA ALA A 167 -5.02 15.47 3.56
C ALA A 167 -4.01 16.48 4.14
N LEU A 168 -3.48 17.40 3.31
CA LEU A 168 -2.59 18.48 3.76
C LEU A 168 -3.34 19.52 4.61
N SER A 169 -4.65 19.62 4.44
CA SER A 169 -5.48 20.67 5.06
C SER A 169 -6.19 20.21 6.34
N GLU A 170 -6.42 18.90 6.56
CA GLU A 170 -7.16 18.33 7.71
C GLU A 170 -6.73 18.84 9.11
N SER A 171 -5.47 19.24 9.28
CA SER A 171 -4.92 19.73 10.57
C SER A 171 -4.60 21.22 10.59
N HIS A 172 -4.93 21.93 9.52
CA HIS A 172 -4.55 23.34 9.28
C HIS A 172 -5.74 24.19 8.80
N GLU A 173 -6.97 23.68 8.93
CA GLU A 173 -8.18 24.48 8.70
C GLU A 173 -8.29 25.59 9.75
N GLU A 174 -8.36 26.83 9.30
CA GLU A 174 -8.61 27.99 10.17
C GLU A 174 -10.10 28.08 10.51
N GLU A 175 -10.93 27.88 9.49
CA GLU A 175 -12.37 27.68 9.56
C GLU A 175 -12.74 26.53 8.62
N LYS A 176 -13.99 26.06 8.71
CA LYS A 176 -14.48 24.97 7.84
C LYS A 176 -14.25 25.32 6.37
N ASP A 177 -13.51 24.47 5.65
CA ASP A 177 -13.14 24.65 4.24
C ASP A 177 -12.16 25.80 3.94
N VAL A 178 -11.55 26.43 4.96
CA VAL A 178 -10.65 27.58 4.78
C VAL A 178 -9.25 27.29 5.31
N VAL A 179 -8.23 27.56 4.49
CA VAL A 179 -6.82 27.36 4.86
C VAL A 179 -5.95 28.51 4.34
N SER A 180 -4.88 28.83 5.07
CA SER A 180 -3.88 29.81 4.63
C SER A 180 -3.30 29.45 3.25
N ALA A 181 -3.40 30.39 2.31
CA ALA A 181 -2.86 30.26 0.95
C ALA A 181 -1.33 30.04 0.98
N LYS A 182 -0.63 30.71 1.90
CA LYS A 182 0.82 30.58 2.08
C LYS A 182 1.21 29.20 2.58
N TYR A 183 0.46 28.66 3.54
CA TYR A 183 0.67 27.31 4.05
C TYR A 183 0.43 26.29 2.95
N LEU A 184 -0.75 26.30 2.32
CA LEU A 184 -1.13 25.29 1.35
C LEU A 184 -0.20 25.30 0.13
N LYS A 185 0.16 26.49 -0.38
CA LYS A 185 1.16 26.64 -1.43
C LYS A 185 2.48 25.97 -1.08
N ARG A 186 3.02 26.25 0.13
CA ARG A 186 4.28 25.65 0.59
C ARG A 186 4.14 24.14 0.73
N ALA A 187 3.04 23.65 1.30
CA ALA A 187 2.79 22.23 1.50
C ALA A 187 2.71 21.47 0.16
N MET A 188 1.98 21.99 -0.82
CA MET A 188 1.91 21.40 -2.17
C MET A 188 3.26 21.38 -2.87
N LEU A 189 4.08 22.42 -2.72
CA LEU A 189 5.43 22.48 -3.29
C LEU A 189 6.40 21.47 -2.66
N HIS A 190 6.14 21.01 -1.44
CA HIS A 190 6.87 19.89 -0.81
C HIS A 190 6.46 18.51 -1.35
N GLU A 191 5.44 18.44 -2.21
CA GLU A 191 4.93 17.22 -2.84
C GLU A 191 5.14 17.23 -4.36
N PRO A 192 6.40 17.23 -4.85
CA PRO A 192 6.72 17.39 -6.27
C PRO A 192 6.30 16.20 -7.14
N LEU A 193 5.94 15.07 -6.53
CA LEU A 193 5.39 13.91 -7.24
C LEU A 193 3.99 14.19 -7.81
N LEU A 194 3.24 15.09 -7.17
CA LEU A 194 1.87 15.41 -7.56
C LEU A 194 1.77 16.81 -8.16
N PHE A 195 2.50 17.79 -7.64
CA PHE A 195 2.33 19.20 -8.01
C PHE A 195 3.58 19.81 -8.66
N SER A 196 3.37 20.53 -9.77
CA SER A 196 4.35 21.48 -10.30
C SER A 196 4.10 22.89 -9.77
N ALA A 197 5.16 23.72 -9.65
CA ALA A 197 5.01 25.10 -9.17
C ALA A 197 3.98 25.91 -9.96
N SER A 198 3.93 25.72 -11.28
CA SER A 198 2.96 26.40 -12.15
C SER A 198 1.51 25.97 -11.89
N GLU A 199 1.28 24.70 -11.56
CA GLU A 199 -0.05 24.20 -11.21
C GLU A 199 -0.48 24.74 -9.86
N VAL A 200 0.42 24.78 -8.86
CA VAL A 200 0.14 25.32 -7.53
C VAL A 200 -0.26 26.80 -7.63
N ASP A 201 0.52 27.62 -8.35
CA ASP A 201 0.24 29.06 -8.47
C ASP A 201 -1.12 29.33 -9.09
N ARG A 202 -1.49 28.58 -10.14
CA ARG A 202 -2.81 28.71 -10.78
C ARG A 202 -3.94 28.24 -9.88
N ALA A 203 -3.78 27.11 -9.20
CA ALA A 203 -4.80 26.56 -8.31
C ALA A 203 -5.09 27.47 -7.11
N ILE A 204 -4.04 28.03 -6.49
CA ILE A 204 -4.16 28.99 -5.39
C ILE A 204 -4.84 30.27 -5.89
N ALA A 205 -4.47 30.78 -7.06
CA ALA A 205 -5.09 31.98 -7.63
C ALA A 205 -6.58 31.79 -7.95
N SER A 206 -7.00 30.61 -8.41
CA SER A 206 -8.42 30.33 -8.72
C SER A 206 -9.29 30.12 -7.49
N ALA A 207 -8.70 29.81 -6.33
CA ALA A 207 -9.43 29.40 -5.12
C ALA A 207 -9.49 30.47 -4.01
N GLN A 208 -9.00 31.69 -4.27
CA GLN A 208 -9.08 32.81 -3.33
C GLN A 208 -10.54 33.17 -3.01
N ILE A 209 -10.85 33.38 -1.73
CA ILE A 209 -12.23 33.57 -1.25
C ILE A 209 -12.73 35.00 -1.57
N SER A 210 -11.84 36.00 -1.52
CA SER A 210 -12.15 37.37 -1.93
C SER A 210 -11.01 37.97 -2.75
N HIS A 211 -11.32 38.98 -3.58
CA HIS A 211 -10.30 39.70 -4.35
C HIS A 211 -9.33 40.51 -3.47
N ASP A 212 -9.79 40.91 -2.28
CA ASP A 212 -9.03 41.76 -1.36
C ASP A 212 -8.24 40.97 -0.31
N ASP A 213 -8.73 39.79 0.10
CA ASP A 213 -8.05 38.91 1.04
C ASP A 213 -7.42 37.70 0.33
N LYS A 214 -6.14 37.87 -0.03
CA LYS A 214 -5.30 36.84 -0.66
C LYS A 214 -4.63 35.91 0.36
N SER A 215 -4.94 36.05 1.65
CA SER A 215 -4.28 35.28 2.71
C SER A 215 -4.83 33.86 2.85
N VAL A 216 -6.08 33.63 2.41
CA VAL A 216 -6.81 32.36 2.56
C VAL A 216 -7.39 31.85 1.24
N VAL A 217 -7.57 30.53 1.15
CA VAL A 217 -8.19 29.83 0.02
C VAL A 217 -9.22 28.80 0.51
N SER A 218 -10.21 28.49 -0.34
CA SER A 218 -11.14 27.38 -0.10
C SER A 218 -10.50 26.04 -0.49
N ILE A 219 -10.47 25.09 0.44
CA ILE A 219 -9.87 23.75 0.23
C ILE A 219 -10.60 23.02 -0.90
N THR A 220 -11.92 23.07 -0.89
CA THR A 220 -12.79 22.47 -1.91
C THR A 220 -12.49 23.04 -3.29
N LYS A 221 -12.40 24.38 -3.43
CA LYS A 221 -12.07 25.01 -4.72
C LYS A 221 -10.69 24.64 -5.25
N VAL A 222 -9.68 24.53 -4.37
CA VAL A 222 -8.35 24.08 -4.78
C VAL A 222 -8.39 22.62 -5.25
N ALA A 223 -9.13 21.75 -4.57
CA ALA A 223 -9.28 20.35 -4.96
C ALA A 223 -10.02 20.20 -6.31
N GLU A 224 -11.12 20.92 -6.49
CA GLU A 224 -11.93 20.94 -7.73
C GLU A 224 -11.11 21.41 -8.94
N TYR A 225 -10.22 22.39 -8.77
CA TYR A 225 -9.32 22.85 -9.84
C TYR A 225 -8.50 21.72 -10.49
N PHE A 226 -8.15 20.69 -9.72
CA PHE A 226 -7.43 19.53 -10.24
C PHE A 226 -8.36 18.45 -10.77
N GLU A 227 -9.55 18.26 -10.19
CA GLU A 227 -10.53 17.25 -10.65
C GLU A 227 -11.17 17.60 -12.00
N ASP A 228 -11.27 18.90 -12.34
CA ASP A 228 -11.92 19.40 -13.57
C ASP A 228 -10.99 19.47 -14.81
N LYS A 229 -9.77 18.92 -14.74
CA LYS A 229 -8.82 18.86 -15.88
C LYS A 229 -8.83 17.52 -16.61
#